data_AF-V6DG22-F1
#
_entry.id   AF-V6DG22-F1
#
_cell.length_a   1.000
_cell.length_b   1.000
_cell.length_c   1.000
_cell.angle_alpha   90.00
_cell.angle_beta   90.00
_cell.angle_gamma   90.00
#
_symmetry.space_group_name_H-M   'P 1'
#
loop_
_entity.id
_entity.type
_entity.pdbx_description
1 polymer ?
#
loop_
_entity_poly.entity_id
_entity_poly.type
_entity_poly.pdbx_seq_one_letter_code
_entity_poly.pdbx_strand_id
1 'polypeptide(L)' 'MNKLKNELKQLSMQELASKVDELRRELFSLRLQDINTSLKDKTQFKKLRRGIACALTYMQQKVNKS' A
#
# COMPACT_ATOMS: atom_id res chain seq x y z
N MET A 1 4.49 -13.07 -1.35
CA MET A 1 4.46 -11.71 -0.76
C MET A 1 5.76 -10.91 -0.97
N ASN A 2 6.67 -11.30 -1.89
CA ASN A 2 8.01 -10.69 -1.99
C ASN A 2 8.21 -9.68 -3.15
N LYS A 3 7.36 -9.65 -4.18
CA LYS A 3 7.52 -8.68 -5.29
C LYS A 3 7.31 -7.23 -4.85
N LEU A 4 6.20 -6.95 -4.14
CA LEU A 4 5.84 -5.60 -3.72
C LEU A 4 6.93 -4.94 -2.84
N LYS A 5 7.58 -5.69 -1.95
CA LYS A 5 8.64 -5.15 -1.08
C LYS A 5 9.90 -4.77 -1.85
N ASN A 6 10.26 -5.59 -2.84
CA ASN A 6 11.45 -5.33 -3.66
C ASN A 6 11.22 -4.13 -4.58
N GLU A 7 10.02 -4.01 -5.15
CA GLU A 7 9.62 -2.85 -5.96
C GLU A 7 9.64 -1.55 -5.13
N LEU A 8 8.99 -1.55 -3.96
CA LEU A 8 8.95 -0.36 -3.08
C LEU A 8 10.34 0.10 -2.62
N LYS A 9 11.32 -0.80 -2.49
CA LYS A 9 12.68 -0.44 -2.08
C LYS A 9 13.43 0.32 -3.19
N GLN A 10 13.15 0.04 -4.45
CA GLN A 10 13.81 0.66 -5.60
C GLN A 10 13.20 2.02 -5.98
N LEU A 11 11.93 2.25 -5.65
CA LEU A 11 11.22 3.51 -5.94
C LEU A 11 11.80 4.72 -5.18
N SER A 12 11.82 5.88 -5.82
CA SER A 12 12.16 7.18 -5.23
C SER A 12 11.14 7.64 -4.18
N MET A 13 11.45 8.69 -3.42
CA MET A 13 10.54 9.20 -2.38
C MET A 13 9.20 9.70 -2.96
N GLN A 14 9.24 10.33 -4.14
CA GLN A 14 8.03 10.77 -4.85
C GLN A 14 7.21 9.59 -5.37
N GLU A 15 7.85 8.58 -5.95
CA GLU A 15 7.16 7.39 -6.44
C GLU A 15 6.54 6.58 -5.29
N LEU A 16 7.21 6.50 -4.14
CA LEU A 16 6.67 5.90 -2.93
C LEU A 16 5.42 6.65 -2.44
N ALA A 17 5.43 7.99 -2.47
CA ALA A 17 4.27 8.80 -2.11
C ALA A 17 3.09 8.54 -3.07
N SER A 18 3.33 8.59 -4.38
CA SER A 18 2.32 8.27 -5.39
C SER A 18 1.75 6.86 -5.21
N LYS A 19 2.61 5.88 -4.89
CA LYS A 19 2.17 4.50 -4.64
C LYS A 19 1.31 4.38 -3.38
N VAL A 20 1.63 5.12 -2.33
CA VAL A 20 0.79 5.17 -1.12
C VAL A 20 -0.60 5.71 -1.46
N ASP A 21 -0.70 6.76 -2.27
CA ASP A 21 -1.98 7.33 -2.66
C ASP A 21 -2.80 6.40 -3.57
N GLU A 22 -2.16 5.71 -4.51
CA GLU A 22 -2.80 4.64 -5.29
C GLU A 22 -3.38 3.55 -4.38
N LEU A 23 -2.57 3.01 -3.47
CA LEU A 23 -2.99 1.95 -2.55
C LEU A 23 -4.12 2.40 -1.61
N ARG A 24 -4.15 3.68 -1.23
CA ARG A 24 -5.25 4.27 -0.45
C ARG A 24 -6.54 4.36 -1.25
N ARG A 25 -6.48 4.79 -2.52
CA ARG A 25 -7.63 4.82 -3.43
C ARG A 25 -8.18 3.41 -3.66
N GLU A 26 -7.29 2.46 -3.91
CA GLU A 26 -7.65 1.06 -4.10
C GLU A 26 -8.32 0.47 -2.85
N LEU A 27 -7.77 0.75 -1.65
CA LEU A 27 -8.40 0.38 -0.38
C LEU A 27 -9.79 0.99 -0.23
N PHE A 28 -9.98 2.25 -0.60
CA PHE A 28 -11.27 2.93 -0.53
C PHE A 28 -12.30 2.29 -1.47
N SER A 29 -11.93 2.06 -2.73
CA SER A 29 -12.78 1.34 -3.69
C SER A 29 -13.17 -0.05 -3.18
N LEU A 30 -12.21 -0.78 -2.59
CA LEU A 30 -12.47 -2.11 -2.04
C LEU A 30 -13.43 -2.05 -0.84
N ARG A 31 -13.32 -1.01 0.02
CA ARG A 31 -14.26 -0.79 1.12
C ARG A 31 -15.66 -0.51 0.61
N LEU A 32 -15.80 0.30 -0.43
CA LEU A 32 -17.10 0.56 -1.06
C LEU A 32 -17.71 -0.70 -1.65
N GLN A 33 -16.91 -1.54 -2.32
CA GLN A 33 -17.38 -2.83 -2.82
C GLN A 33 -17.78 -3.77 -1.68
N ASP A 34 -17.01 -3.84 -0.58
CA ASP A 34 -17.33 -4.70 0.56
C ASP A 34 -18.65 -4.33 1.22
N ILE A 35 -18.98 -3.03 1.28
CA ILE A 35 -20.30 -2.57 1.77
C ILE A 35 -21.43 -3.06 0.85
N ASN A 36 -21.25 -2.96 -0.47
CA ASN A 36 -22.30 -3.32 -1.44
C ASN A 36 -22.46 -4.85 -1.63
N THR A 37 -21.37 -5.61 -1.52
CA THR A 37 -21.36 -7.06 -1.86
C THR A 37 -21.06 -7.99 -0.68
N SER A 38 -20.77 -7.47 0.52
CA SER A 38 -20.36 -8.26 1.69
C SER A 38 -19.27 -9.27 1.32
N LEU A 39 -18.13 -8.76 0.84
CA LEU A 39 -17.06 -9.56 0.26
C LEU A 39 -16.55 -10.57 1.30
N LYS A 40 -16.70 -11.87 0.99
CA LYS A 40 -16.19 -12.96 1.84
C LYS A 40 -14.67 -12.93 1.98
N ASP A 41 -13.96 -12.46 0.95
CA ASP A 41 -12.50 -12.47 0.94
C ASP A 41 -11.90 -11.13 1.40
N LYS A 42 -11.65 -11.04 2.70
CA LYS A 42 -11.02 -9.86 3.33
C LYS A 42 -9.48 -9.87 3.23
N THR A 43 -8.89 -10.86 2.58
CA THR A 43 -7.41 -10.98 2.50
C THR A 43 -6.79 -9.84 1.70
N GLN A 44 -7.50 -9.30 0.70
CA GLN A 44 -7.03 -8.15 -0.08
C GLN A 44 -6.89 -6.88 0.77
N PHE A 45 -7.83 -6.60 1.68
CA PHE A 45 -7.68 -5.48 2.62
C PHE A 45 -6.42 -5.58 3.48
N LYS A 46 -6.08 -6.79 3.92
CA LYS A 46 -4.87 -7.03 4.73
C LYS A 46 -3.61 -6.83 3.88
N LYS A 47 -3.63 -7.25 2.61
CA LYS A 47 -2.53 -7.02 1.66
C LYS A 47 -2.33 -5.53 1.38
N LEU A 48 -3.39 -4.80 1.08
CA LEU A 48 -3.35 -3.35 0.80
C LEU A 48 -2.86 -2.56 2.00
N ARG A 49 -3.43 -2.80 3.20
CA ARG A 49 -2.96 -2.15 4.45
C ARG A 49 -1.47 -2.40 4.71
N ARG A 50 -1.02 -3.64 4.49
CA ARG A 50 0.40 -3.99 4.67
C ARG A 50 1.30 -3.35 3.61
N GLY A 51 0.82 -3.21 2.37
CA GLY A 51 1.49 -2.47 1.31
C GLY A 51 1.72 -1.01 1.68
N ILE A 52 0.67 -0.33 2.15
CA ILE A 52 0.73 1.07 2.62
C ILE A 52 1.75 1.21 3.76
N ALA A 53 1.67 0.34 4.78
CA ALA A 53 2.59 0.40 5.93
C ALA A 53 4.05 0.17 5.51
N CYS A 54 4.32 -0.76 4.59
CA CYS A 54 5.66 -0.98 4.05
C CYS A 54 6.16 0.24 3.27
N ALA A 55 5.35 0.81 2.38
CA ALA A 55 5.73 1.98 1.60
C ALA A 55 6.08 3.17 2.51
N LEU A 56 5.25 3.45 3.52
CA LEU A 56 5.52 4.49 4.53
C LEU A 56 6.80 4.21 5.32
N THR A 57 7.06 2.95 5.68
CA THR A 57 8.31 2.57 6.37
C THR A 57 9.53 2.86 5.50
N TYR A 58 9.47 2.52 4.21
CA TYR A 58 10.57 2.80 3.28
C TYR A 58 10.77 4.31 3.05
N MET A 59 9.68 5.09 2.99
CA MET A 59 9.78 6.55 2.96
C MET A 59 10.49 7.08 4.19
N GLN A 60 10.10 6.64 5.40
CA GLN A 60 10.74 7.06 6.64
C GLN A 60 12.21 6.63 6.70
N GLN A 61 12.54 5.42 6.25
CA GLN A 61 13.92 4.94 6.17
C GLN A 61 14.77 5.78 5.22
N LYS A 62 14.19 6.32 4.14
CA LYS A 62 14.89 7.23 3.22
C LYS A 62 15.09 8.62 3.84
N VAL A 63 14.11 9.14 4.57
CA VAL A 63 14.23 10.41 5.31
C VAL A 63 15.29 10.32 6.42
N ASN A 64 15.27 9.26 7.22
CA ASN A 64 16.20 9.09 8.35
C ASN A 64 17.62 8.65 7.94
N LYS A 65 17.86 8.31 6.66
CA LYS A 65 19.21 8.00 6.14
C LYS A 65 19.94 9.22 5.57
N SER A 66 19.30 10.39 5.58
CA SER A 66 19.92 11.67 5.21
C SER A 66 20.68 12.28 6.38
#